data_AF-A0A7C7NQD6-F1
#
_entry.id   AF-A0A7C7NQD6-F1
#
_cell.length_a   1.000
_cell.length_b   1.000
_cell.length_c   1.000
_cell.angle_alpha   90.00
_cell.angle_beta   90.00
_cell.angle_gamma   90.00
#
_symmetry.space_group_name_H-M   'P 1'
#
loop_
_entity.id
_entity.type
_entity.pdbx_description
1 polymer ?
#
loop_
_entity_poly.entity_id
_entity_poly.type
_entity_poly.pdbx_seq_one_letter_code
_entity_poly.pdbx_strand_id
1 'polypeptide(L)' 'MVETQMWNLGSSHHISGTCKMGPETDPFAMLDQFGQVRGLEELRVT' A
#
# COMPACT_ATOMS: atom_id res chain seq x y z
N MET A 1 29.35 -1.31 21.32
CA MET A 1 28.64 -2.46 20.72
C MET A 1 27.46 -1.94 19.91
N VAL A 2 27.72 -1.52 18.67
CA VAL A 2 26.68 -1.18 17.68
C VAL A 2 27.16 -1.73 16.33
N GLU A 3 27.08 -3.04 16.18
CA GLU A 3 27.17 -3.66 14.85
C GLU A 3 25.77 -3.63 14.24
N THR A 4 25.65 -2.88 13.14
CA THR A 4 24.41 -2.72 12.37
C THR A 4 23.94 -4.08 11.86
N GLN A 5 22.69 -4.42 12.17
CA GLN A 5 21.98 -5.63 11.73
C GLN A 5 21.72 -5.63 10.21
N MET A 6 22.75 -5.67 9.36
CA MET A 6 22.59 -5.68 7.89
C MET A 6 22.66 -7.11 7.31
N TRP A 7 23.35 -8.04 7.96
CA TRP A 7 23.71 -9.32 7.35
C TRP A 7 22.60 -10.40 7.33
N ASN A 8 21.55 -10.27 8.13
CA ASN A 8 20.46 -11.26 8.25
C ASN A 8 19.07 -10.60 8.24
N LEU A 9 18.88 -9.57 7.43
CA LEU A 9 17.57 -8.93 7.24
C LEU A 9 16.72 -9.76 6.27
N GLY A 10 15.72 -10.46 6.79
CA GLY A 10 14.69 -11.15 6.01
C GLY A 10 13.36 -10.41 6.07
N SER A 11 12.57 -10.48 4.99
CA SER A 11 11.18 -9.98 5.03
C SER A 11 10.25 -11.03 5.63
N SER A 12 9.22 -10.62 6.35
CA SER A 12 8.13 -11.51 6.77
C SER A 12 7.19 -11.89 5.62
N HIS A 13 7.42 -11.36 4.41
CA HIS A 13 6.58 -11.53 3.21
C HIS A 13 5.12 -11.05 3.38
N HIS A 14 4.83 -10.20 4.38
CA HIS A 14 3.52 -9.58 4.58
C HIS A 14 3.48 -8.12 4.11
N ILE A 15 4.05 -7.88 2.92
CA ILE A 15 4.08 -6.55 2.30
C ILE A 15 2.68 -6.21 1.80
N SER A 16 2.18 -5.04 2.15
CA SER A 16 0.85 -4.55 1.78
C SER A 16 0.88 -3.02 1.63
N GLY A 17 -0.23 -2.43 1.18
CA GLY A 17 -0.41 -0.96 1.15
C GLY A 17 0.08 -0.24 -0.12
N THR A 18 0.43 -0.96 -1.18
CA THR A 18 0.87 -0.37 -2.46
C THR A 18 -0.25 0.37 -3.22
N CYS A 19 -1.51 -0.06 -3.05
CA CYS A 19 -2.71 0.62 -3.56
C CYS A 19 -3.59 1.08 -2.38
N LYS A 20 -3.14 2.12 -1.68
CA LYS A 20 -3.81 2.63 -0.48
C LYS A 20 -5.27 3.05 -0.76
N MET A 21 -6.20 2.53 0.03
CA MET A 21 -7.57 3.05 0.15
C MET A 21 -7.59 4.30 1.05
N GLY A 22 -8.43 5.28 0.71
CA GLY A 22 -8.62 6.45 1.54
C GLY A 22 -9.80 7.34 1.12
N PRO A 23 -10.16 8.32 1.95
CA PRO A 23 -11.25 9.27 1.66
C PRO A 23 -10.88 10.18 0.48
N GLU A 24 -11.85 10.79 -0.20
CA GLU A 24 -11.61 11.69 -1.34
C GLU A 24 -10.65 12.84 -1.03
N THR A 25 -10.64 13.27 0.24
CA THR A 25 -9.76 14.32 0.75
C THR A 25 -8.29 13.90 0.87
N ASP A 26 -7.97 12.61 0.77
CA ASP A 26 -6.60 12.11 0.75
C ASP A 26 -6.06 12.14 -0.70
N PRO A 27 -5.12 13.05 -1.01
CA PRO A 27 -4.60 13.21 -2.36
C PRO A 27 -3.72 12.03 -2.81
N PHE A 28 -3.31 11.16 -1.89
CA PHE A 28 -2.48 9.98 -2.19
C PHE A 28 -3.27 8.67 -2.14
N ALA A 29 -4.58 8.71 -1.85
CA ALA A 29 -5.43 7.53 -1.94
C ALA A 29 -5.58 7.12 -3.41
N MET A 30 -5.23 5.88 -3.70
CA MET A 30 -5.40 5.28 -5.04
C MET A 30 -6.80 4.71 -5.21
N LEU A 31 -7.40 4.25 -4.10
CA LEU A 31 -8.68 3.54 -4.07
C LEU A 31 -9.68 4.23 -3.14
N ASP A 32 -10.96 4.04 -3.41
CA ASP A 32 -12.03 4.30 -2.43
C ASP A 32 -12.21 3.13 -1.44
N GLN A 33 -13.16 3.26 -0.50
CA GLN A 33 -13.48 2.21 0.49
C GLN A 33 -14.07 0.93 -0.12
N PHE A 34 -14.43 0.96 -1.41
CA PHE A 34 -14.94 -0.17 -2.17
C PHE A 34 -13.86 -0.74 -3.11
N GLY A 35 -12.60 -0.31 -3.01
CA GLY A 35 -11.51 -0.79 -3.85
C GLY A 35 -11.58 -0.33 -5.31
N GLN A 36 -12.43 0.66 -5.63
CA GLN A 36 -12.49 1.22 -6.98
C GLN A 36 -11.29 2.11 -7.25
N VAL A 37 -10.70 1.98 -8.43
CA VAL A 37 -9.56 2.79 -8.84
C VAL A 37 -10.03 4.19 -9.21
N ARG A 38 -9.43 5.21 -8.59
CA ARG A 38 -9.76 6.60 -8.92
C ARG A 38 -9.33 6.94 -10.35
N GLY A 39 -10.20 7.60 -11.10
CA GLY A 39 -9.95 8.00 -12.49
C GLY A 39 -10.25 6.93 -13.54
N LEU A 40 -10.78 5.76 -13.14
CA LEU A 40 -11.20 4.67 -14.03
C LEU A 40 -12.53 4.11 -13.53
N GLU A 41 -13.52 3.95 -14.42
CA GLU A 41 -14.88 3.56 -14.01
C GLU A 41 -15.08 2.05 -13.85
N GLU A 42 -14.20 1.21 -14.42
CA GLU A 42 -14.41 -0.25 -14.49
C GLU A 42 -13.22 -1.06 -13.96
N LEU A 43 -12.36 -0.47 -13.12
CA LEU A 43 -11.19 -1.14 -12.55
C LEU A 43 -11.23 -1.16 -11.01
N ARG A 44 -10.97 -2.34 -10.44
CA ARG A 44 -10.97 -2.60 -8.98
C ARG A 44 -9.77 -3.43 -8.56
N VAL A 45 -9.29 -3.20 -7.34
CA VAL A 45 -8.33 -4.05 -6.63
C VAL A 45 -9.07 -4.82 -5.52
N THR A 46 -8.86 -6.13 -5.41
CA THR A 46 -9.49 -7.03 -4.42
C THR A 46 -8.47 -7.72 -3.54
#